data_AF-A0A2N9LP63-F1
#
_entry.id   AF-A0A2N9LP63-F1
#
_cell.length_a   1.000
_cell.length_b   1.000
_cell.length_c   1.000
_cell.angle_alpha   90.00
_cell.angle_beta   90.00
_cell.angle_gamma   90.00
#
_symmetry.space_group_name_H-M   'P 1'
#
loop_
_entity.id
_entity.type
_entity.pdbx_description
1 polymer ?
#
loop_
_entity_poly.entity_id
_entity_poly.type
_entity_poly.pdbx_seq_one_letter_code
_entity_poly.pdbx_strand_id
1 'polypeptide(L)'
;MSQARNSLTWILDLSFGGVLGGGHAHSLLDATPLRHFLTEHLQCERIQDNIKRGHLYALAISATNYTSGKSYLFIQGLKGHPMWNRSRRVTVATKITVDHVCASAAIPLIFQPVRLKTPQGTAFFGDGCVRLQQPLSPIIRLGAERVFAIGVRCDNLEHQAEPVDQRDPSLAQVMGVLFNVMFLDHLATDIEHLERLNQLLGSCQVSQAGSEGCEKMRPLASFLITPSVDLSQLAEQHQRDMPYLIQYFVNSLGRDAASCADLMSYLLFTSAYTSALTEIGYNDASQRIDEIESFLYSSDDGATENPRASAVGTGKPGQASSLAKRASNSVRSRG
;
A
#
# COMPACT_ATOMS: atom_id res chain seq x y z
N MET A 1 -22.05 8.65 25.75
CA MET A 1 -21.57 9.27 27.01
C MET A 1 -20.11 8.95 27.36
N SER A 2 -19.45 7.92 26.78
CA SER A 2 -18.02 7.66 27.04
C SER A 2 -17.08 8.69 26.41
N GLN A 3 -17.41 9.20 25.21
CA GLN A 3 -16.56 10.18 24.51
C GLN A 3 -16.42 11.52 25.26
N ALA A 4 -17.52 12.05 25.82
CA ALA A 4 -17.52 13.32 26.55
C ALA A 4 -16.74 13.25 27.88
N ARG A 5 -16.69 12.06 28.50
CA ARG A 5 -15.98 11.83 29.75
C ARG A 5 -14.49 11.62 29.49
N ASN A 6 -14.12 10.90 28.43
CA ASN A 6 -12.73 10.76 27.99
C ASN A 6 -12.13 12.09 27.50
N SER A 7 -12.92 12.94 26.82
CA SER A 7 -12.44 14.23 26.32
C SER A 7 -12.08 15.22 27.45
N LEU A 8 -12.81 15.20 28.57
CA LEU A 8 -12.53 16.09 29.70
C LEU A 8 -11.26 15.69 30.46
N THR A 9 -11.07 14.40 30.71
CA THR A 9 -9.86 13.88 31.36
C THR A 9 -8.62 14.16 30.53
N TRP A 10 -8.74 14.09 29.20
CA TRP A 10 -7.66 14.39 28.27
C TRP A 10 -7.25 15.87 28.22
N ILE A 11 -8.20 16.80 28.18
CA ILE A 11 -7.88 18.25 28.22
C ILE A 11 -7.08 18.56 29.50
N LEU A 12 -7.42 17.91 30.61
CA LEU A 12 -6.70 18.05 31.88
C LEU A 12 -5.33 17.40 31.84
N ASP A 13 -5.18 16.21 31.27
CA ASP A 13 -3.90 15.50 31.19
C ASP A 13 -2.92 16.17 30.21
N LEU A 14 -3.39 16.75 29.09
CA LEU A 14 -2.57 17.52 28.15
C LEU A 14 -2.16 18.87 28.73
N SER A 15 -3.04 19.52 29.50
CA SER A 15 -2.78 20.83 30.10
C SER A 15 -1.99 20.77 31.42
N PHE A 16 -2.05 19.65 32.16
CA PHE A 16 -1.44 19.52 33.49
C PHE A 16 -0.61 18.24 33.72
N GLY A 17 -0.42 17.38 32.71
CA GLY A 17 0.28 16.10 32.84
C GLY A 17 1.74 16.17 33.28
N GLY A 18 2.40 17.32 33.10
CA GLY A 18 3.75 17.59 33.62
C GLY A 18 3.82 17.83 35.13
N VAL A 19 2.69 18.15 35.78
CA VAL A 19 2.63 18.52 37.22
C VAL A 19 2.01 17.41 38.09
N LEU A 20 1.23 16.49 37.50
CA LEU A 20 0.44 15.48 38.22
C LEU A 20 0.94 14.03 38.07
N GLY A 21 2.12 13.80 37.50
CA GLY A 21 2.68 12.45 37.34
C GLY A 21 2.05 11.69 36.17
N GLY A 22 2.33 12.14 34.95
CA GLY A 22 1.83 11.57 33.71
C GLY A 22 2.41 10.19 33.38
N GLY A 23 1.57 9.16 33.44
CA GLY A 23 1.90 7.80 33.01
C GLY A 23 0.73 7.03 32.36
N HIS A 24 -0.40 7.69 32.06
CA HIS A 24 -1.65 7.01 31.68
C HIS A 24 -2.17 7.33 30.25
N ALA A 25 -1.46 8.15 29.46
CA ALA A 25 -1.88 8.43 28.08
C ALA A 25 -1.50 7.25 27.15
N HIS A 26 -2.28 6.18 27.17
CA HIS A 26 -2.02 4.96 26.39
C HIS A 26 -2.39 5.06 24.89
N SER A 27 -3.11 6.11 24.46
CA SER A 27 -3.46 6.43 23.06
C SER A 27 -4.29 7.72 22.96
N LEU A 28 -4.21 8.45 21.85
CA LEU A 28 -5.06 9.62 21.58
C LEU A 28 -6.55 9.27 21.37
N LEU A 29 -6.84 8.15 20.70
CA LEU A 29 -8.19 7.75 20.30
C LEU A 29 -8.52 6.32 20.74
N ASP A 30 -9.78 6.11 21.13
CA ASP A 30 -10.34 4.80 21.42
C ASP A 30 -10.81 4.15 20.11
N ALA A 31 -10.21 3.01 19.75
CA ALA A 31 -10.54 2.24 18.56
C ALA A 31 -11.74 1.27 18.75
N THR A 32 -12.39 1.29 19.92
CA THR A 32 -13.58 0.44 20.20
C THR A 32 -14.70 0.58 19.15
N PRO A 33 -15.05 1.80 18.66
CA PRO A 33 -16.07 1.95 17.62
C PRO A 33 -15.70 1.25 16.31
N LEU A 34 -14.44 1.34 15.88
CA LEU A 34 -13.93 0.64 14.70
C LEU A 34 -14.05 -0.87 14.88
N ARG A 35 -13.66 -1.38 16.04
CA ARG A 35 -13.76 -2.82 16.34
C ARG A 35 -15.20 -3.31 16.29
N HIS A 36 -16.14 -2.55 16.85
CA HIS A 36 -17.56 -2.90 16.81
C HIS A 36 -18.09 -2.92 15.38
N PHE A 37 -17.83 -1.86 14.61
CA PHE A 37 -18.20 -1.77 13.19
C PHE A 37 -17.65 -2.95 12.39
N LEU A 38 -16.36 -3.26 12.53
CA LEU A 38 -15.74 -4.39 11.83
C LEU A 38 -16.32 -5.74 12.29
N THR A 39 -16.68 -5.89 13.56
CA THR A 39 -17.29 -7.14 14.06
C THR A 39 -18.68 -7.37 13.48
N GLU A 40 -19.46 -6.31 13.27
CA GLU A 40 -20.80 -6.41 12.68
C GLU A 40 -20.76 -6.65 11.17
N HIS A 41 -19.81 -6.04 10.47
CA HIS A 41 -19.78 -6.06 9.00
C HIS A 41 -18.80 -7.07 8.39
N LEU A 42 -17.76 -7.49 9.10
CA LEU A 42 -16.70 -8.36 8.56
C LEU A 42 -16.88 -9.81 9.03
N GLN A 43 -17.37 -10.65 8.11
CA GLN A 43 -17.59 -12.08 8.34
C GLN A 43 -16.28 -12.88 8.15
N CYS A 44 -15.34 -12.80 9.11
CA CYS A 44 -14.03 -13.50 9.05
C CYS A 44 -14.16 -15.01 8.81
N GLU A 45 -15.25 -15.64 9.22
CA GLU A 45 -15.51 -17.06 9.04
C GLU A 45 -15.49 -17.47 7.56
N ARG A 46 -15.99 -16.58 6.68
CA ARG A 46 -16.08 -16.83 5.24
C ARG A 46 -14.74 -16.87 4.54
N ILE A 47 -13.68 -16.35 5.16
CA ILE A 47 -12.31 -16.44 4.61
C ILE A 47 -11.95 -17.91 4.39
N GLN A 48 -12.22 -18.76 5.39
CA GLN A 48 -11.88 -20.18 5.28
C GLN A 48 -12.73 -20.92 4.25
N ASP A 49 -14.00 -20.53 4.10
CA ASP A 49 -14.92 -21.14 3.15
C ASP A 49 -14.57 -20.74 1.71
N ASN A 50 -14.21 -19.49 1.48
CA ASN A 50 -13.71 -19.01 0.18
C ASN A 50 -12.40 -19.71 -0.21
N ILE A 51 -11.51 -19.97 0.75
CA ILE A 51 -10.29 -20.76 0.51
C ILE A 51 -10.62 -22.19 0.11
N LYS A 52 -11.54 -22.85 0.81
CA LYS A 52 -11.95 -24.23 0.49
C LYS A 52 -12.64 -24.33 -0.87
N ARG A 53 -13.38 -23.30 -1.29
CA ARG A 53 -14.07 -23.22 -2.59
C ARG A 53 -13.14 -22.83 -3.75
N GLY A 54 -11.90 -22.45 -3.46
CA GLY A 54 -10.93 -22.00 -4.47
C GLY A 54 -11.13 -20.57 -4.96
N HIS A 55 -12.00 -19.77 -4.33
CA HIS A 55 -12.18 -18.35 -4.65
C HIS A 55 -11.08 -17.45 -4.06
N LEU A 56 -10.38 -17.94 -3.04
CA LEU A 56 -9.31 -17.21 -2.36
C LEU A 56 -8.13 -18.15 -2.11
N TYR A 57 -6.93 -17.78 -2.55
CA TYR A 57 -5.75 -18.59 -2.24
C TYR A 57 -5.27 -18.38 -0.80
N ALA A 58 -5.08 -17.11 -0.42
CA ALA A 58 -4.68 -16.71 0.93
C ALA A 58 -5.01 -15.24 1.19
N LEU A 59 -5.19 -14.89 2.46
CA LEU A 59 -5.22 -13.53 2.99
C LEU A 59 -4.01 -13.34 3.91
N ALA A 60 -3.32 -12.22 3.77
CA ALA A 60 -2.20 -11.84 4.63
C ALA A 60 -2.42 -10.46 5.23
N ILE A 61 -2.20 -10.32 6.55
CA ILE A 61 -2.31 -9.05 7.29
C ILE A 61 -0.98 -8.79 7.99
N SER A 62 -0.40 -7.62 7.78
CA SER A 62 0.81 -7.17 8.45
C SER A 62 0.49 -6.48 9.78
N ALA A 63 1.31 -6.71 10.80
CA ALA A 63 1.26 -5.94 12.04
C ALA A 63 2.66 -5.87 12.66
N THR A 64 2.95 -4.81 13.41
CA THR A 64 4.25 -4.63 14.06
C THR A 64 4.16 -5.00 15.54
N ASN A 65 4.97 -5.96 15.99
CA ASN A 65 5.04 -6.32 17.40
C ASN A 65 5.89 -5.28 18.16
N TYR A 66 5.28 -4.55 19.09
CA TYR A 66 5.95 -3.47 19.82
C TYR A 66 6.92 -3.96 20.90
N THR A 67 6.75 -5.18 21.40
CA THR A 67 7.67 -5.76 22.40
C THR A 67 8.99 -6.21 21.77
N SER A 68 8.92 -6.86 20.61
CA SER A 68 10.11 -7.43 19.93
C SER A 68 10.64 -6.57 18.79
N GLY A 69 9.88 -5.56 18.35
CA GLY A 69 10.19 -4.74 17.18
C GLY A 69 10.17 -5.51 15.85
N LYS A 70 9.61 -6.73 15.81
CA LYS A 70 9.53 -7.55 14.59
C LYS A 70 8.24 -7.28 13.83
N SER A 71 8.30 -7.33 12.50
CA SER A 71 7.11 -7.32 11.64
C SER A 71 6.53 -8.72 11.56
N TYR A 72 5.25 -8.86 11.86
CA TYR A 72 4.50 -10.11 11.74
C TYR A 72 3.60 -10.04 10.51
N LEU A 73 3.52 -11.16 9.80
CA LEU A 73 2.59 -11.37 8.72
C LEU A 73 1.70 -12.54 9.09
N PHE A 74 0.45 -12.25 9.42
CA PHE A 74 -0.57 -13.25 9.74
C PHE A 74 -1.21 -13.71 8.44
N ILE A 75 -1.13 -15.00 8.15
CA ILE A 75 -1.60 -15.58 6.90
C ILE A 75 -2.69 -16.61 7.19
N GLN A 76 -3.82 -16.48 6.50
CA GLN A 76 -4.83 -17.53 6.39
C GLN A 76 -4.93 -17.94 4.93
N GLY A 77 -4.43 -19.13 4.59
CA GLY A 77 -4.39 -19.60 3.20
C GLY A 77 -4.55 -21.10 3.07
N LEU A 78 -4.40 -21.58 1.83
CA LEU A 78 -4.39 -23.00 1.52
C LEU A 78 -3.29 -23.74 2.31
N LYS A 79 -3.57 -24.98 2.73
CA LYS A 79 -2.56 -25.79 3.43
C LYS A 79 -1.31 -25.96 2.57
N GLY A 80 -0.14 -25.79 3.19
CA GLY A 80 1.15 -25.94 2.52
C GLY A 80 1.63 -24.67 1.79
N HIS A 81 0.98 -23.51 1.99
CA HIS A 81 1.51 -22.25 1.50
C HIS A 81 2.94 -22.00 2.05
N PRO A 82 3.82 -21.32 1.29
CA PRO A 82 5.17 -21.05 1.75
C PRO A 82 5.16 -20.27 3.08
N MET A 83 6.08 -20.64 3.96
CA MET A 83 6.33 -19.98 5.24
C MET A 83 7.79 -19.54 5.26
N TRP A 84 8.02 -18.26 5.53
CA TRP A 84 9.37 -17.69 5.53
C TRP A 84 9.57 -16.88 6.80
N ASN A 85 10.64 -17.20 7.53
CA ASN A 85 11.06 -16.43 8.68
C ASN A 85 12.41 -15.80 8.36
N ARG A 86 12.49 -14.49 8.48
CA ARG A 86 13.75 -13.74 8.43
C ARG A 86 14.03 -13.16 9.81
N SER A 87 15.25 -12.70 10.04
CA SER A 87 15.69 -12.12 11.32
C SER A 87 14.71 -11.08 11.89
N ARG A 88 14.05 -10.30 11.02
CA ARG A 88 13.12 -9.21 11.40
C ARG A 88 11.67 -9.40 10.93
N ARG A 89 11.34 -10.52 10.27
CA ARG A 89 9.98 -10.80 9.75
C ARG A 89 9.54 -12.21 10.14
N VAL A 90 8.38 -12.30 10.78
CA VAL A 90 7.80 -13.56 11.24
C VAL A 90 6.52 -13.81 10.46
N THR A 91 6.40 -14.98 9.83
CA THR A 91 5.14 -15.44 9.24
C THR A 91 4.41 -16.34 10.21
N VAL A 92 3.12 -16.12 10.36
CA VAL A 92 2.27 -16.91 11.27
C VAL A 92 1.03 -17.35 10.51
N ALA A 93 0.90 -18.66 10.29
CA ALA A 93 -0.33 -19.24 9.78
C ALA A 93 -1.37 -19.24 10.90
N THR A 94 -2.49 -18.53 10.73
CA THR A 94 -3.53 -18.39 11.75
C THR A 94 -4.90 -18.16 11.13
N LYS A 95 -5.97 -18.33 11.92
CA LYS A 95 -7.29 -17.83 11.55
C LYS A 95 -7.30 -16.31 11.76
N ILE A 96 -7.55 -15.56 10.70
CA ILE A 96 -7.71 -14.11 10.76
C ILE A 96 -9.02 -13.76 11.49
N THR A 97 -8.94 -12.73 12.32
CA THR A 97 -10.04 -12.17 13.11
C THR A 97 -10.02 -10.65 12.99
N VAL A 98 -11.10 -10.00 13.43
CA VAL A 98 -11.19 -8.53 13.50
C VAL A 98 -10.02 -7.93 14.28
N ASP A 99 -9.55 -8.59 15.36
CA ASP A 99 -8.43 -8.08 16.15
C ASP A 99 -7.15 -7.97 15.32
N HIS A 100 -6.94 -8.82 14.31
CA HIS A 100 -5.78 -8.71 13.41
C HIS A 100 -5.89 -7.46 12.51
N VAL A 101 -7.10 -7.13 12.04
CA VAL A 101 -7.37 -5.91 11.27
C VAL A 101 -7.17 -4.67 12.14
N CYS A 102 -7.73 -4.67 13.35
CA CYS A 102 -7.54 -3.59 14.31
C CYS A 102 -6.07 -3.40 14.68
N ALA A 103 -5.30 -4.48 14.83
CA ALA A 103 -3.86 -4.39 15.08
C ALA A 103 -3.13 -3.74 13.90
N SER A 104 -3.42 -4.17 12.66
CA SER A 104 -2.81 -3.62 11.45
C SER A 104 -3.12 -2.15 11.23
N ALA A 105 -4.27 -1.66 11.73
CA ALA A 105 -4.71 -0.27 11.59
C ALA A 105 -4.41 0.60 12.83
N ALA A 106 -3.71 0.06 13.83
CA ALA A 106 -3.42 0.76 15.07
C ALA A 106 -2.21 1.70 14.90
N ILE A 107 -2.45 2.81 14.18
CA ILE A 107 -1.48 3.86 13.89
C ILE A 107 -0.81 4.32 15.20
N PRO A 108 0.55 4.36 15.26
CA PRO A 108 1.27 4.76 16.47
C PRO A 108 0.82 6.12 16.99
N LEU A 109 0.76 6.26 18.32
CA LEU A 109 0.30 7.45 19.06
C LEU A 109 -1.21 7.72 18.95
N ILE A 110 -1.82 7.42 17.78
CA ILE A 110 -3.24 7.65 17.51
C ILE A 110 -4.10 6.59 18.22
N PHE A 111 -3.85 5.30 17.97
CA PHE A 111 -4.70 4.20 18.45
C PHE A 111 -3.96 3.28 19.43
N GLN A 112 -4.72 2.60 20.29
CA GLN A 112 -4.15 1.65 21.24
C GLN A 112 -3.58 0.42 20.55
N PRO A 113 -2.43 -0.08 21.01
CA PRO A 113 -1.91 -1.37 20.57
C PRO A 113 -2.89 -2.50 20.93
N VAL A 114 -3.09 -3.43 19.99
CA VAL A 114 -4.00 -4.58 20.15
C VAL A 114 -3.22 -5.81 20.60
N ARG A 115 -3.76 -6.57 21.56
CA ARG A 115 -3.16 -7.82 22.03
C ARG A 115 -3.54 -8.96 21.08
N LEU A 116 -2.53 -9.62 20.48
CA LEU A 116 -2.74 -10.81 19.66
C LEU A 116 -1.99 -12.01 20.23
N LYS A 117 -2.56 -13.20 19.99
CA LYS A 117 -1.91 -14.47 20.28
C LYS A 117 -0.92 -14.81 19.17
N THR A 118 0.26 -15.23 19.56
CA THR A 118 1.35 -15.67 18.69
C THR A 118 1.83 -17.05 19.14
N PRO A 119 2.64 -17.75 18.33
CA PRO A 119 3.26 -19.01 18.77
C PRO A 119 4.13 -18.88 20.03
N GLN A 120 4.59 -17.67 20.37
CA GLN A 120 5.46 -17.38 21.51
C GLN A 120 4.68 -16.85 22.74
N GLY A 121 3.35 -16.79 22.68
CA GLY A 121 2.50 -16.21 23.71
C GLY A 121 1.70 -15.01 23.22
N THR A 122 1.28 -14.12 24.12
CA THR A 122 0.52 -12.92 23.77
C THR A 122 1.46 -11.71 23.70
N ALA A 123 1.32 -10.89 22.67
CA ALA A 123 2.10 -9.66 22.52
C ALA A 123 1.21 -8.50 22.04
N PHE A 124 1.71 -7.28 22.23
CA PHE A 124 1.06 -6.07 21.72
C PHE A 124 1.52 -5.77 20.30
N PHE A 125 0.55 -5.52 19.44
CA PHE A 125 0.73 -5.19 18.04
C PHE A 125 0.18 -3.81 17.75
N GLY A 126 0.87 -3.11 16.86
CA GLY A 126 0.36 -1.92 16.21
C GLY A 126 0.48 -2.03 14.70
N ASP A 127 0.35 -0.87 14.06
CA ASP A 127 0.23 -0.74 12.62
C ASP A 127 1.26 -1.55 11.82
N GLY A 128 0.78 -2.16 10.74
CA GLY A 128 1.55 -3.05 9.88
C GLY A 128 2.60 -2.36 9.04
N CYS A 129 2.41 -1.08 8.73
CA CYS A 129 3.25 -0.30 7.82
C CYS A 129 4.50 0.27 8.48
N VAL A 130 4.50 0.44 9.82
CA VAL A 130 5.64 0.96 10.61
C VAL A 130 6.98 0.25 10.29
N ARG A 131 6.93 -1.01 9.87
CA ARG A 131 8.11 -1.78 9.42
C ARG A 131 7.92 -2.49 8.08
N LEU A 132 6.97 -2.07 7.26
CA LEU A 132 6.66 -2.72 5.97
C LEU A 132 7.47 -2.10 4.82
N GLN A 133 8.75 -2.42 4.76
CA GLN A 133 9.63 -1.91 3.70
C GLN A 133 9.37 -2.52 2.31
N GLN A 134 8.76 -3.71 2.25
CA GLN A 134 8.52 -4.45 1.00
C GLN A 134 7.09 -5.01 1.02
N PRO A 135 6.07 -4.17 0.75
CA PRO A 135 4.66 -4.56 0.77
C PRO A 135 4.29 -5.64 -0.24
N LEU A 136 5.01 -5.79 -1.36
CA LEU A 136 4.72 -6.80 -2.38
C LEU A 136 5.38 -8.15 -2.10
N SER A 137 6.45 -8.17 -1.30
CA SER A 137 7.17 -9.41 -0.99
C SER A 137 6.27 -10.55 -0.46
N PRO A 138 5.28 -10.32 0.43
CA PRO A 138 4.34 -11.34 0.86
C PRO A 138 3.59 -12.04 -0.27
N ILE A 139 2.94 -11.28 -1.16
CA ILE A 139 2.11 -11.83 -2.23
C ILE A 139 2.96 -12.53 -3.30
N ILE A 140 4.17 -12.02 -3.56
CA ILE A 140 5.10 -12.64 -4.50
C ILE A 140 5.51 -14.02 -3.99
N ARG A 141 5.81 -14.13 -2.68
CA ARG A 141 6.17 -15.40 -2.03
C ARG A 141 5.00 -16.36 -1.88
N LEU A 142 3.78 -15.85 -1.84
CA LEU A 142 2.57 -16.69 -1.91
C LEU A 142 2.36 -17.28 -3.31
N GLY A 143 3.14 -16.85 -4.32
CA GLY A 143 3.10 -17.39 -5.67
C GLY A 143 2.30 -16.54 -6.66
N ALA A 144 2.06 -15.25 -6.37
CA ALA A 144 1.41 -14.35 -7.31
C ALA A 144 2.16 -14.30 -8.65
N GLU A 145 1.40 -14.22 -9.75
CA GLU A 145 1.91 -14.05 -11.13
C GLU A 145 1.68 -12.64 -11.64
N ARG A 146 0.58 -12.05 -11.17
CA ARG A 146 0.12 -10.72 -11.47
C ARG A 146 -0.12 -10.02 -10.14
N VAL A 147 0.32 -8.77 -10.04
CA VAL A 147 0.21 -7.95 -8.83
C VAL A 147 -0.64 -6.73 -9.16
N PHE A 148 -1.86 -6.71 -8.63
CA PHE A 148 -2.70 -5.50 -8.64
C PHE A 148 -2.47 -4.75 -7.32
N ALA A 149 -1.93 -3.55 -7.40
CA ALA A 149 -1.60 -2.71 -6.25
C ALA A 149 -2.48 -1.46 -6.22
N ILE A 150 -3.03 -1.17 -5.05
CA ILE A 150 -3.81 0.05 -4.79
C ILE A 150 -2.97 0.94 -3.89
N GLY A 151 -2.48 2.04 -4.46
CA GLY A 151 -1.77 3.09 -3.75
C GLY A 151 -2.72 4.16 -3.22
N VAL A 152 -2.24 4.90 -2.23
CA VAL A 152 -2.97 6.00 -1.56
C VAL A 152 -2.30 7.36 -1.81
N ARG A 153 -1.20 7.38 -2.56
CA ARG A 153 -0.46 8.60 -2.93
C ARG A 153 -0.74 8.95 -4.38
N CYS A 154 -1.01 10.23 -4.67
CA CYS A 154 -1.15 10.73 -6.03
C CYS A 154 0.25 10.91 -6.65
N ASP A 155 0.45 10.41 -7.88
CA ASP A 155 1.74 10.44 -8.59
C ASP A 155 2.18 11.86 -9.01
N ASN A 156 1.25 12.83 -9.03
CA ASN A 156 1.50 14.20 -9.54
C ASN A 156 2.37 15.09 -8.63
N LEU A 157 3.00 14.56 -7.58
CA LEU A 157 3.69 15.34 -6.54
C LEU A 157 5.21 15.39 -6.64
N GLU A 158 5.84 14.81 -7.66
CA GLU A 158 7.30 14.94 -7.85
C GLU A 158 7.77 16.39 -8.12
N HIS A 159 6.84 17.32 -8.32
CA HIS A 159 7.11 18.75 -8.59
C HIS A 159 6.44 19.68 -7.57
N GLN A 160 6.40 19.34 -6.28
CA GLN A 160 6.09 20.35 -5.28
C GLN A 160 7.25 21.37 -5.22
N ALA A 161 6.93 22.64 -5.49
CA ALA A 161 7.86 23.73 -5.33
C ALA A 161 8.34 23.78 -3.88
N GLU A 162 9.66 23.80 -3.66
CA GLU A 162 10.26 24.00 -2.34
C GLU A 162 9.59 25.20 -1.66
N PRO A 163 8.89 25.00 -0.51
CA PRO A 163 8.25 26.10 0.16
C PRO A 163 9.33 27.12 0.57
N VAL A 164 9.15 28.36 0.11
CA VAL A 164 10.07 29.48 0.38
C VAL A 164 10.02 29.92 1.86
N ASP A 165 9.20 29.26 2.69
CA ASP A 165 8.97 29.67 4.07
C ASP A 165 10.14 29.22 4.97
N GLN A 166 10.86 30.20 5.52
CA GLN A 166 12.05 30.01 6.37
C GLN A 166 11.69 29.79 7.85
N ARG A 167 10.44 29.43 8.16
CA ARG A 167 9.98 29.22 9.54
C ARG A 167 10.46 27.87 10.05
N ASP A 168 10.73 27.81 11.36
CA ASP A 168 11.00 26.55 12.03
C ASP A 168 9.80 25.60 11.87
N PRO A 169 10.04 24.32 11.56
CA PRO A 169 8.96 23.39 11.29
C PRO A 169 8.14 23.13 12.57
N SER A 170 6.81 23.15 12.43
CA SER A 170 5.93 22.80 13.55
C SER A 170 5.99 21.30 13.85
N LEU A 171 5.65 20.90 15.08
CA LEU A 171 5.61 19.49 15.45
C LEU A 171 4.60 18.71 14.60
N ALA A 172 3.48 19.35 14.21
CA ALA A 172 2.50 18.77 13.31
C ALA A 172 3.10 18.43 11.93
N GLN A 173 3.93 19.32 11.37
CA GLN A 173 4.64 19.06 10.10
C GLN A 173 5.58 17.87 10.23
N VAL A 174 6.40 17.85 11.28
CA VAL A 174 7.35 16.74 11.52
C VAL A 174 6.60 15.42 11.65
N MET A 175 5.47 15.40 12.37
CA MET A 175 4.62 14.22 12.49
C MET A 175 3.98 13.81 11.15
N GLY A 176 3.51 14.77 10.34
CA GLY A 176 2.98 14.51 9.00
C GLY A 176 4.02 13.87 8.09
N VAL A 177 5.23 14.43 8.05
CA VAL A 177 6.36 13.87 7.29
C VAL A 177 6.70 12.45 7.76
N LEU A 178 6.76 12.23 9.08
CA LEU A 178 7.03 10.90 9.64
C LEU A 178 5.96 9.89 9.22
N PHE A 179 4.67 10.26 9.22
CA PHE A 179 3.60 9.37 8.76
C PHE A 179 3.66 9.10 7.26
N ASN A 180 3.94 10.11 6.43
CA ASN A 180 4.10 9.93 4.99
C ASN A 180 5.22 8.92 4.67
N VAL A 181 6.38 9.07 5.32
CA VAL A 181 7.51 8.15 5.14
C VAL A 181 7.17 6.72 5.59
N MET A 182 6.40 6.56 6.66
CA MET A 182 6.02 5.22 7.15
C MET A 182 4.90 4.55 6.33
N PHE A 183 4.00 5.32 5.70
CA PHE A 183 2.76 4.79 5.12
C PHE A 183 2.66 4.87 3.60
N LEU A 184 3.15 5.95 2.98
CA LEU A 184 2.88 6.23 1.56
C LEU A 184 4.04 5.80 0.65
N ASP A 185 5.28 5.88 1.13
CA ASP A 185 6.46 5.81 0.25
C ASP A 185 6.86 4.38 -0.15
N HIS A 186 6.47 3.39 0.66
CA HIS A 186 6.96 2.02 0.50
C HIS A 186 6.36 1.29 -0.71
N LEU A 187 5.10 1.55 -1.08
CA LEU A 187 4.45 0.81 -2.16
C LEU A 187 4.99 1.22 -3.54
N ALA A 188 5.04 2.53 -3.83
CA ALA A 188 5.55 3.04 -5.10
C ALA A 188 7.00 2.60 -5.33
N THR A 189 7.85 2.75 -4.31
CA THR A 189 9.25 2.30 -4.35
C THR A 189 9.37 0.80 -4.61
N ASP A 190 8.55 -0.04 -3.96
CA ASP A 190 8.58 -1.50 -4.16
C ASP A 190 8.09 -1.92 -5.56
N ILE A 191 7.15 -1.15 -6.16
CA ILE A 191 6.70 -1.34 -7.55
C ILE A 191 7.80 -0.96 -8.55
N GLU A 192 8.45 0.19 -8.38
CA GLU A 192 9.59 0.56 -9.24
C GLU A 192 10.71 -0.48 -9.17
N HIS A 193 10.99 -1.00 -7.97
CA HIS A 193 11.96 -2.07 -7.80
C HIS A 193 11.53 -3.35 -8.53
N LEU A 194 10.25 -3.71 -8.47
CA LEU A 194 9.71 -4.85 -9.20
C LEU A 194 9.82 -4.67 -10.72
N GLU A 195 9.49 -3.49 -11.24
CA GLU A 195 9.58 -3.18 -12.67
C GLU A 195 11.03 -3.19 -13.17
N ARG A 196 11.96 -2.60 -12.40
CA ARG A 196 13.39 -2.69 -12.70
C ARG A 196 13.87 -4.14 -12.69
N LEU A 197 13.44 -4.94 -11.72
CA LEU A 197 13.76 -6.38 -11.70
C LEU A 197 13.19 -7.10 -12.92
N ASN A 198 11.95 -6.80 -13.34
CA ASN A 198 11.35 -7.37 -14.54
C ASN A 198 12.14 -7.00 -15.81
N GLN A 199 12.56 -5.74 -15.95
CA GLN A 199 13.40 -5.29 -17.05
C GLN A 199 14.75 -6.00 -17.07
N LEU A 200 15.38 -6.19 -15.91
CA LEU A 200 16.64 -6.94 -15.80
C LEU A 200 16.45 -8.41 -16.15
N LEU A 201 15.37 -9.05 -15.70
CA LEU A 201 15.05 -10.44 -16.06
C LEU A 201 14.71 -10.60 -17.55
N GLY A 202 14.14 -9.56 -18.18
CA GLY A 202 13.82 -9.55 -19.61
C GLY A 202 15.02 -9.22 -20.51
N SER A 203 15.97 -8.41 -20.03
CA SER A 203 17.16 -7.97 -20.79
C SER A 203 18.38 -8.87 -20.59
N CYS A 204 18.53 -9.48 -19.41
CA CYS A 204 19.63 -10.39 -19.14
C CYS A 204 19.27 -11.82 -19.54
N GLN A 205 20.15 -12.39 -20.37
CA GLN A 205 20.40 -13.81 -20.55
C GLN A 205 20.84 -14.49 -19.23
N VAL A 206 20.06 -14.38 -18.15
CA VAL A 206 20.24 -15.22 -16.96
C VAL A 206 19.67 -16.59 -17.33
N SER A 207 20.43 -17.32 -18.16
CA SER A 207 20.28 -18.76 -18.25
C SER A 207 20.33 -19.30 -16.83
N GLN A 208 19.28 -20.04 -16.45
CA GLN A 208 19.08 -20.65 -15.14
C GLN A 208 20.19 -21.66 -14.82
N ALA A 209 21.42 -21.20 -14.63
CA ALA A 209 22.51 -22.01 -14.13
C ALA A 209 22.26 -22.25 -12.65
N GLY A 210 21.79 -23.45 -12.36
CA GLY A 210 21.40 -23.94 -11.05
C GLY A 210 22.46 -23.71 -9.98
N SER A 211 22.21 -22.73 -9.12
CA SER A 211 22.69 -22.78 -7.74
C SER A 211 21.56 -23.27 -6.86
N GLU A 212 21.74 -24.44 -6.27
CA GLU A 212 20.88 -25.03 -5.26
C GLU A 212 20.59 -23.98 -4.16
N GLY A 213 19.39 -23.42 -4.16
CA GLY A 213 18.95 -22.42 -3.18
C GLY A 213 18.39 -21.10 -3.75
N CYS A 214 18.55 -20.81 -5.05
CA CYS A 214 17.84 -19.67 -5.66
C CYS A 214 16.42 -20.08 -6.07
N GLU A 215 15.41 -19.52 -5.40
CA GLU A 215 14.02 -19.51 -5.89
C GLU A 215 14.04 -19.00 -7.33
N LYS A 216 13.42 -19.73 -8.27
CA LYS A 216 13.35 -19.32 -9.69
C LYS A 216 12.68 -17.95 -9.78
N MET A 217 13.47 -16.90 -9.99
CA MET A 217 12.95 -15.55 -10.17
C MET A 217 12.31 -15.48 -11.56
N ARG A 218 11.02 -15.13 -11.59
CA ARG A 218 10.24 -14.95 -12.80
C ARG A 218 9.78 -13.50 -12.91
N PRO A 219 9.66 -12.94 -14.12
CA PRO A 219 9.02 -11.65 -14.28
C PRO A 219 7.56 -11.73 -13.84
N LEU A 220 7.06 -10.64 -13.25
CA LEU A 220 5.70 -10.52 -12.71
C LEU A 220 5.02 -9.31 -13.33
N ALA A 221 3.80 -9.44 -13.83
CA ALA A 221 3.08 -8.26 -14.29
C ALA A 221 2.56 -7.46 -13.09
N SER A 222 2.77 -6.15 -13.07
CA SER A 222 2.26 -5.23 -12.05
C SER A 222 1.29 -4.24 -12.67
N PHE A 223 0.25 -3.89 -11.92
CA PHE A 223 -0.68 -2.81 -12.25
C PHE A 223 -0.93 -1.98 -11.00
N LEU A 224 -0.63 -0.69 -11.06
CA LEU A 224 -0.83 0.26 -9.97
C LEU A 224 -1.99 1.20 -10.29
N ILE A 225 -2.91 1.32 -9.34
CA ILE A 225 -3.91 2.38 -9.30
C ILE A 225 -3.64 3.30 -8.10
N THR A 226 -3.59 4.59 -8.35
CA THR A 226 -3.36 5.67 -7.38
C THR A 226 -4.49 6.68 -7.48
N PRO A 227 -4.81 7.41 -6.39
CA PRO A 227 -5.88 8.41 -6.42
C PRO A 227 -5.55 9.56 -7.39
N SER A 228 -6.55 10.06 -8.10
CA SER A 228 -6.38 11.20 -9.02
C SER A 228 -6.23 12.55 -8.30
N VAL A 229 -6.55 12.60 -7.01
CA VAL A 229 -6.54 13.81 -6.18
C VAL A 229 -5.59 13.62 -5.00
N ASP A 230 -4.95 14.72 -4.58
CA ASP A 230 -4.16 14.76 -3.36
C ASP A 230 -5.07 14.67 -2.12
N LEU A 231 -4.92 13.57 -1.37
CA LEU A 231 -5.72 13.31 -0.17
C LEU A 231 -5.47 14.33 0.95
N SER A 232 -4.29 14.95 0.98
CA SER A 232 -3.97 16.02 1.94
C SER A 232 -4.75 17.29 1.62
N GLN A 233 -4.84 17.68 0.35
CA GLN A 233 -5.66 18.82 -0.08
C GLN A 233 -7.16 18.56 0.16
N LEU A 234 -7.61 17.33 -0.08
CA LEU A 234 -8.98 16.94 0.24
C LEU A 234 -9.25 17.03 1.75
N ALA A 235 -8.30 16.62 2.60
CA ALA A 235 -8.44 16.70 4.05
C ALA A 235 -8.55 18.15 4.55
N GLU A 236 -7.83 19.09 3.92
CA GLU A 236 -7.93 20.52 4.23
C GLU A 236 -9.35 21.06 3.96
N GLN A 237 -9.98 20.67 2.84
CA GLN A 237 -11.35 21.08 2.52
C GLN A 237 -12.37 20.60 3.57
N HIS A 238 -12.12 19.45 4.18
CA HIS A 238 -12.97 18.85 5.21
C HIS A 238 -12.51 19.13 6.65
N GLN A 239 -11.60 20.08 6.88
CA GLN A 239 -11.08 20.42 8.22
C GLN A 239 -12.19 20.75 9.23
N ARG A 240 -13.26 21.39 8.76
CA ARG A 240 -14.37 21.85 9.59
C ARG A 240 -15.25 20.70 10.09
N ASP A 241 -15.24 19.57 9.40
CA ASP A 241 -16.03 18.39 9.75
C ASP A 241 -15.39 17.58 10.88
N MET A 242 -14.14 17.89 11.23
CA MET A 242 -13.33 17.15 12.19
C MET A 242 -13.89 17.26 13.63
N PRO A 243 -13.95 16.16 14.39
CA PRO A 243 -14.32 16.20 15.80
C PRO A 243 -13.44 17.15 16.62
N TYR A 244 -14.04 17.90 17.55
CA TYR A 244 -13.36 18.91 18.37
C TYR A 244 -12.09 18.41 19.06
N LEU A 245 -12.07 17.15 19.51
CA LEU A 245 -10.89 16.55 20.16
C LEU A 245 -9.69 16.46 19.21
N ILE A 246 -9.93 16.04 17.97
CA ILE A 246 -8.89 15.90 16.95
C ILE A 246 -8.44 17.30 16.49
N GLN A 247 -9.37 18.24 16.32
CA GLN A 247 -9.03 19.65 16.05
C GLN A 247 -8.16 20.23 17.16
N TYR A 248 -8.49 20.01 18.43
CA TYR A 248 -7.69 20.49 19.56
C TYR A 248 -6.28 19.88 19.54
N PHE A 249 -6.17 18.58 19.29
CA PHE A 249 -4.87 17.90 19.19
C PHE A 249 -4.01 18.47 18.05
N VAL A 250 -4.56 18.57 16.84
CA VAL A 250 -3.86 19.14 15.68
C VAL A 250 -3.43 20.58 15.95
N ASN A 251 -4.35 21.41 16.47
CA ASN A 251 -4.07 22.81 16.80
C ASN A 251 -3.04 22.98 17.94
N SER A 252 -2.93 22.01 18.85
CA SER A 252 -1.92 21.99 19.92
C SER A 252 -0.52 21.65 19.41
N LEU A 253 -0.40 21.00 18.25
CA LEU A 253 0.87 20.65 17.62
C LEU A 253 1.40 21.75 16.67
N GLY A 254 0.56 22.75 16.35
CA GLY A 254 0.89 23.88 15.48
C GLY A 254 -0.38 24.54 14.92
N ARG A 255 -0.34 25.85 14.63
CA ARG A 255 -1.52 26.63 14.18
C ARG A 255 -1.66 26.75 12.67
N ASP A 256 -0.67 26.30 11.88
CA ASP A 256 -0.68 26.47 10.43
C ASP A 256 -1.41 25.31 9.75
N ALA A 257 -2.58 25.62 9.17
CA ALA A 257 -3.50 24.63 8.58
C ALA A 257 -2.89 23.88 7.38
N ALA A 258 -2.19 24.58 6.49
CA ALA A 258 -1.52 23.98 5.33
C ALA A 258 -0.47 22.94 5.74
N SER A 259 0.13 23.12 6.91
CA SER A 259 1.14 22.23 7.49
C SER A 259 0.60 21.02 8.23
N CYS A 260 -0.70 21.04 8.54
CA CYS A 260 -1.36 19.95 9.22
C CYS A 260 -2.15 19.06 8.26
N ALA A 261 -2.28 19.43 6.98
CA ALA A 261 -3.10 18.73 5.99
C ALA A 261 -2.72 17.24 5.87
N ASP A 262 -1.43 16.93 5.82
CA ASP A 262 -0.92 15.55 5.80
C ASP A 262 -1.37 14.77 7.03
N LEU A 263 -1.12 15.31 8.24
CA LEU A 263 -1.54 14.69 9.50
C LEU A 263 -3.07 14.53 9.58
N MET A 264 -3.80 15.51 9.07
CA MET A 264 -5.27 15.50 9.06
C MET A 264 -5.83 14.39 8.17
N SER A 265 -5.21 14.12 7.02
CA SER A 265 -5.65 13.03 6.11
C SER A 265 -5.68 11.66 6.81
N TYR A 266 -4.77 11.41 7.77
CA TYR A 266 -4.75 10.18 8.56
C TYR A 266 -5.76 10.14 9.72
N LEU A 267 -6.26 11.31 10.14
CA LEU A 267 -7.08 11.45 11.34
C LEU A 267 -8.56 11.70 11.04
N LEU A 268 -8.88 12.10 9.82
CA LEU A 268 -10.22 12.47 9.42
C LEU A 268 -11.02 11.21 9.05
N PHE A 269 -11.78 10.69 10.02
CA PHE A 269 -12.68 9.54 9.83
C PHE A 269 -14.16 9.95 9.78
N THR A 270 -14.45 11.14 9.24
CA THR A 270 -15.83 11.67 9.18
C THR A 270 -16.58 11.08 7.98
N SER A 271 -17.90 10.94 8.10
CA SER A 271 -18.73 10.41 7.01
C SER A 271 -18.60 11.21 5.71
N ALA A 272 -18.44 12.54 5.79
CA ALA A 272 -18.28 13.39 4.61
C ALA A 272 -16.98 13.07 3.88
N TYR A 273 -15.86 12.99 4.62
CA TYR A 273 -14.56 12.70 4.05
C TYR A 273 -14.46 11.27 3.51
N THR A 274 -14.94 10.26 4.25
CA THR A 274 -14.90 8.87 3.78
C THR A 274 -15.79 8.63 2.56
N SER A 275 -16.91 9.35 2.44
CA SER A 275 -17.75 9.32 1.24
C SER A 275 -17.03 9.94 0.05
N ALA A 276 -16.37 11.08 0.22
CA ALA A 276 -15.58 11.71 -0.83
C ALA A 276 -14.42 10.80 -1.30
N LEU A 277 -13.70 10.15 -0.37
CA LEU A 277 -12.67 9.16 -0.71
C LEU A 277 -13.22 7.99 -1.53
N THR A 278 -14.42 7.52 -1.19
CA THR A 278 -15.08 6.42 -1.91
C THR A 278 -15.47 6.84 -3.33
N GLU A 279 -15.99 8.06 -3.50
CA GLU A 279 -16.36 8.61 -4.81
C GLU A 279 -15.12 8.80 -5.72
N ILE A 280 -14.02 9.32 -5.18
CA ILE A 280 -12.75 9.43 -5.90
C ILE A 280 -12.29 8.04 -6.36
N GLY A 281 -12.25 7.05 -5.46
CA GLY A 281 -11.85 5.70 -5.81
C GLY A 281 -12.76 5.04 -6.88
N TYR A 282 -14.07 5.31 -6.83
CA TYR A 282 -15.01 4.83 -7.85
C TYR A 282 -14.76 5.47 -9.21
N ASN A 283 -14.53 6.79 -9.24
CA ASN A 283 -14.26 7.53 -10.47
C ASN A 283 -12.91 7.11 -11.09
N ASP A 284 -11.87 6.96 -10.27
CA ASP A 284 -10.53 6.56 -10.72
C ASP A 284 -10.54 5.13 -11.30
N ALA A 285 -11.24 4.20 -10.64
CA ALA A 285 -11.42 2.85 -11.16
C ALA A 285 -12.27 2.83 -12.44
N SER A 286 -13.31 3.67 -12.52
CA SER A 286 -14.19 3.74 -13.70
C SER A 286 -13.46 4.29 -14.93
N GLN A 287 -12.56 5.26 -14.76
CA GLN A 287 -11.78 5.82 -15.87
C GLN A 287 -10.80 4.82 -16.48
N ARG A 288 -10.33 3.84 -15.70
CA ARG A 288 -9.36 2.82 -16.11
C ARG A 288 -9.94 1.41 -16.13
N ILE A 289 -11.27 1.28 -16.22
CA ILE A 289 -11.96 -0.01 -16.07
C ILE A 289 -11.50 -1.04 -17.12
N ASP A 290 -11.31 -0.61 -18.36
CA ASP A 290 -10.86 -1.49 -19.46
C ASP A 290 -9.46 -2.06 -19.19
N GLU A 291 -8.56 -1.25 -18.62
CA GLU A 291 -7.22 -1.69 -18.23
C GLU A 291 -7.26 -2.68 -17.05
N ILE A 292 -8.13 -2.42 -16.06
CA ILE A 292 -8.32 -3.28 -14.89
C ILE A 292 -8.89 -4.63 -15.33
N GLU A 293 -9.94 -4.62 -16.15
CA GLU A 293 -10.55 -5.85 -16.68
C GLU A 293 -9.56 -6.65 -17.53
N SER A 294 -8.84 -5.98 -18.41
CA SER A 294 -7.75 -6.61 -19.16
C SER A 294 -6.72 -7.22 -18.21
N PHE A 295 -6.23 -6.50 -17.20
CA PHE A 295 -5.24 -7.03 -16.27
C PHE A 295 -5.74 -8.24 -15.48
N LEU A 296 -7.02 -8.25 -15.06
CA LEU A 296 -7.61 -9.34 -14.26
C LEU A 296 -7.97 -10.56 -15.12
N TYR A 297 -8.54 -10.36 -16.31
CA TYR A 297 -9.15 -11.43 -17.11
C TYR A 297 -8.31 -11.88 -18.33
N SER A 298 -7.26 -11.17 -18.75
CA SER A 298 -6.46 -11.53 -19.96
C SER A 298 -5.76 -12.90 -19.93
N SER A 299 -5.88 -13.68 -18.86
CA SER A 299 -5.35 -15.05 -18.78
C SER A 299 -6.36 -16.14 -19.13
N ASP A 300 -7.67 -15.83 -19.16
CA ASP A 300 -8.70 -16.85 -19.41
C ASP A 300 -9.00 -17.07 -20.90
N ASP A 301 -8.69 -16.11 -21.78
CA ASP A 301 -8.99 -16.20 -23.22
C ASP A 301 -7.95 -16.96 -24.06
N GLY A 302 -6.88 -17.49 -23.44
CA GLY A 302 -5.84 -18.25 -24.14
C GLY A 302 -6.15 -19.74 -24.37
N ALA A 303 -7.25 -20.27 -23.83
CA ALA A 303 -7.57 -21.70 -23.89
C ALA A 303 -8.55 -22.10 -25.01
N THR A 304 -9.23 -21.15 -25.65
CA THR A 304 -10.19 -21.45 -26.72
C THR A 304 -10.26 -20.33 -27.74
N GLU A 305 -9.28 -20.24 -28.62
CA GLU A 305 -9.52 -20.11 -30.05
C GLU A 305 -8.20 -20.16 -30.81
N ASN A 306 -8.11 -21.16 -31.68
CA ASN A 306 -7.09 -21.25 -32.71
C ASN A 306 -7.78 -20.87 -34.02
N PRO A 307 -7.74 -19.60 -34.47
CA PRO A 307 -8.23 -19.27 -35.80
C PRO A 307 -7.09 -19.52 -36.79
N ARG A 308 -7.15 -20.74 -37.34
CA ARG A 308 -6.87 -21.05 -38.76
C ARG A 308 -5.80 -20.20 -39.44
N ALA A 309 -4.66 -20.85 -39.65
CA ALA A 309 -3.83 -20.62 -40.82
C ALA A 309 -4.69 -20.42 -42.07
N SER A 310 -4.66 -19.21 -42.63
CA SER A 310 -5.11 -18.92 -43.98
C SER A 310 -3.95 -18.26 -44.73
N ALA A 311 -3.59 -18.93 -45.81
CA ALA A 311 -2.42 -18.73 -46.64
C ALA A 311 -2.52 -17.51 -47.56
N VAL A 312 -1.39 -16.83 -47.79
CA VAL A 312 -0.91 -16.26 -49.06
C VAL A 312 0.63 -16.18 -48.86
N GLY A 313 1.55 -16.69 -49.69
CA GLY A 313 1.54 -17.00 -51.12
C GLY A 313 2.58 -16.10 -51.81
N THR A 314 3.68 -16.71 -52.28
CA THR A 314 4.76 -16.15 -53.17
C THR A 314 5.83 -15.26 -52.52
N GLY A 315 7.15 -15.40 -52.76
CA GLY A 315 7.89 -16.16 -53.77
C GLY A 315 9.37 -16.47 -53.38
N LYS A 316 9.98 -17.36 -54.16
CA LYS A 316 11.33 -17.95 -54.03
C LYS A 316 12.49 -16.94 -54.15
N PRO A 317 13.70 -17.30 -53.66
CA PRO A 317 14.91 -16.50 -53.78
C PRO A 317 15.67 -16.79 -55.10
N GLY A 318 16.21 -15.75 -55.73
CA GLY A 318 17.09 -15.84 -56.90
C GLY A 318 18.41 -15.11 -56.65
N GLN A 319 19.50 -15.84 -56.84
CA GLN A 319 20.90 -15.48 -56.60
C GLN A 319 21.46 -14.37 -57.51
N ALA A 320 22.58 -13.80 -57.03
CA ALA A 320 23.73 -13.28 -57.81
C ALA A 320 23.49 -12.00 -58.63
N SER A 321 24.43 -11.08 -58.84
CA SER A 321 25.78 -10.83 -58.34
C SER A 321 26.24 -9.54 -59.04
N SER A 322 27.20 -8.86 -58.43
CA SER A 322 28.26 -8.13 -59.11
C SER A 322 28.03 -6.71 -59.62
N LEU A 323 29.07 -5.91 -59.33
CA LEU A 323 29.67 -4.83 -60.14
C LEU A 323 29.18 -3.38 -59.94
N ALA A 324 30.00 -2.71 -59.13
CA ALA A 324 30.83 -1.56 -59.54
C ALA A 324 30.20 -0.16 -59.62
N LYS A 325 30.59 0.66 -58.64
CA LYS A 325 31.36 1.91 -58.80
C LYS A 325 31.06 2.77 -60.04
N ARG A 326 30.43 3.93 -59.78
CA ARG A 326 30.80 5.27 -60.32
C ARG A 326 30.01 6.31 -59.52
N ALA A 327 30.65 7.06 -58.60
CA ALA A 327 31.28 8.36 -58.86
C ALA A 327 30.31 9.38 -59.48
N SER A 328 29.85 10.36 -58.70
CA SER A 328 30.26 11.77 -58.81
C SER A 328 29.21 12.74 -58.23
N ASN A 329 29.67 13.60 -57.32
CA ASN A 329 29.38 15.03 -57.17
C ASN A 329 28.05 15.61 -57.70
N SER A 330 27.30 16.27 -56.80
CA SER A 330 27.24 17.75 -56.65
C SER A 330 25.99 18.06 -55.79
N VAL A 331 26.12 18.62 -54.58
CA VAL A 331 26.15 20.07 -54.29
C VAL A 331 25.24 20.90 -55.19
N ARG A 332 24.06 21.27 -54.68
CA ARG A 332 23.50 22.64 -54.63
C ARG A 332 22.15 22.55 -53.89
N SER A 333 21.99 23.09 -52.69
CA SER A 333 21.85 24.52 -52.37
C SER A 333 20.54 25.13 -52.87
N ARG A 334 19.69 25.42 -51.88
CA ARG A 334 18.68 26.48 -51.76
C ARG A 334 17.31 26.28 -52.40
N GLY A 335 16.34 26.36 -51.50
CA GLY A 335 14.91 26.60 -51.65
C GLY A 335 14.34 26.57 -50.25
#